data_AF-A0A520TWS4-F1
#
_entry.id   AF-A0A520TWS4-F1
#
_cell.length_a   1.000
_cell.length_b   1.000
_cell.length_c   1.000
_cell.angle_alpha   90.00
_cell.angle_beta   90.00
_cell.angle_gamma   90.00
#
_symmetry.space_group_name_H-M   'P 1'
#
loop_
_entity.id
_entity.type
_entity.pdbx_description
1 polymer ?
#
loop_
_entity_poly.entity_id
_entity_poly.type
_entity_poly.pdbx_seq_one_letter_code
_entity_poly.pdbx_strand_id
1 'polypeptide(L)'
;MNYYLVLYGVILVSLFLIIFWIYSERNLNGKFNKQINYFSFPLAILGLYCVFRLNLDFGYILVSLTLASLLFWVLGKILDLNKLVKESKSFFFILGFITIFRSFLYEPFQIPSESMIPGLEVGDFVLVNKFQYGFKNPIGNKTLIANKIPKNGDVVVFTPPHTSCSSEVTDSYPKGSFKAFTDKHLITWKNLNRDCSNLGLKYVKRVIASPGDTLEIKGKELFVNKQKILKEKVESNLTESFFLEKSNQKEYLIRNSNVRELEFFQTWVIPQGYYFVVGDNRDNSLDSRSWGLVPIENITGKAQLIWLHWPSYGSVPSFARNQIIK
;
A
#
# COMPACT_ATOMS: atom_id res chain seq x y z
N MET A 1 26.51 -2.52 -6.54
CA MET A 1 26.38 -1.30 -7.37
C MET A 1 25.53 -0.29 -6.60
N ASN A 2 26.01 0.94 -6.41
CA ASN A 2 25.26 1.96 -5.70
C ASN A 2 24.22 2.57 -6.65
N TYR A 3 22.97 2.11 -6.56
CA TYR A 3 21.89 2.56 -7.45
C TYR A 3 21.55 4.05 -7.31
N TYR A 4 21.85 4.68 -6.16
CA TYR A 4 21.71 6.13 -6.02
C TYR A 4 22.68 6.88 -6.93
N LEU A 5 23.94 6.44 -7.00
CA LEU A 5 24.94 7.05 -7.88
C LEU A 5 24.52 6.94 -9.35
N VAL A 6 24.00 5.78 -9.75
CA VAL A 6 23.49 5.56 -11.12
C VAL A 6 22.30 6.48 -11.39
N LEU A 7 21.35 6.59 -10.46
CA LEU A 7 20.19 7.46 -10.62
C LEU A 7 20.59 8.93 -10.74
N TYR A 8 21.52 9.42 -9.91
CA TYR A 8 22.03 10.79 -10.02
C TYR A 8 22.76 11.04 -11.33
N GLY A 9 23.56 10.08 -11.81
CA GLY A 9 24.18 10.15 -13.13
C GLY A 9 23.15 10.24 -14.26
N VAL A 10 22.12 9.41 -14.23
CA VAL A 10 21.01 9.44 -15.20
C VAL A 10 20.31 10.80 -15.21
N ILE A 11 20.01 11.36 -14.02
CA ILE A 11 19.36 12.67 -13.89
C ILE A 11 20.25 13.77 -14.48
N LEU A 12 21.54 13.78 -14.15
CA LEU A 12 22.48 14.80 -14.62
C LEU A 12 22.66 14.77 -16.14
N VAL A 13 22.83 13.58 -16.72
CA VAL A 13 22.92 13.42 -18.18
C VAL A 13 21.61 13.80 -18.87
N SER A 14 20.47 13.44 -18.29
CA SER A 14 19.16 13.82 -18.84
C SER A 14 18.95 15.34 -18.84
N LEU A 15 19.34 16.04 -17.76
CA LEU A 15 19.30 17.49 -17.70
C LEU A 15 20.18 18.14 -18.77
N PHE A 16 21.40 17.61 -18.98
CA PHE A 16 22.27 18.07 -20.05
C PHE A 16 21.65 17.88 -21.45
N LEU A 17 21.08 16.71 -21.72
CA LEU A 17 20.40 16.42 -22.98
C LEU A 17 19.19 17.34 -23.21
N ILE A 18 18.43 17.66 -22.17
CA ILE A 18 17.32 18.62 -22.25
C ILE A 18 17.81 20.03 -22.59
N ILE A 19 18.87 20.51 -21.93
CA ILE A 19 19.45 21.82 -22.22
C ILE A 19 19.95 21.87 -23.66
N PHE A 20 20.63 20.81 -24.12
CA PHE A 20 21.12 20.72 -25.48
C PHE A 20 19.98 20.63 -26.51
N TRP A 21 18.87 19.96 -26.17
CA TRP A 21 17.66 19.93 -26.99
C TRP A 21 17.06 21.34 -27.14
N ILE A 22 16.94 22.09 -26.04
CA ILE A 22 16.44 23.48 -26.05
C ILE A 22 17.36 24.36 -26.90
N TYR A 23 18.68 24.21 -26.75
CA TYR A 23 19.66 24.92 -27.58
C TYR A 23 19.53 24.58 -29.06
N SER A 24 19.39 23.29 -29.41
CA SER A 24 19.22 22.86 -30.79
C SER A 24 17.92 23.37 -31.39
N GLU A 25 16.82 23.38 -30.64
CA GLU A 25 15.54 23.90 -31.12
C GLU A 25 15.61 25.41 -31.38
N ARG A 26 16.24 26.18 -30.47
CA ARG A 26 16.32 27.63 -30.56
C ARG A 26 17.33 28.13 -31.60
N ASN A 27 18.54 27.56 -31.62
CA ASN A 27 19.67 28.10 -32.37
C ASN A 27 20.02 27.30 -33.63
N LEU A 28 19.58 26.03 -33.71
CA LEU A 28 19.95 25.10 -34.79
C LEU A 28 18.73 24.55 -35.54
N ASN A 29 17.56 25.19 -35.41
CA ASN A 29 16.29 24.78 -36.02
C ASN A 29 15.96 23.29 -35.81
N GLY A 30 16.29 22.75 -34.64
CA GLY A 30 16.00 21.37 -34.24
C GLY A 30 16.82 20.27 -34.93
N LYS A 31 17.92 20.61 -35.62
CA LYS A 31 18.76 19.66 -36.40
C LYS A 31 19.16 18.40 -35.62
N PHE A 32 19.48 18.52 -34.33
CA PHE A 32 19.96 17.40 -33.51
C PHE A 32 18.88 16.73 -32.67
N ASN A 33 17.63 17.21 -32.70
CA ASN A 33 16.57 16.76 -31.79
C ASN A 33 16.27 15.26 -31.90
N LYS A 34 16.34 14.69 -33.12
CA LYS A 34 16.12 13.25 -33.32
C LYS A 34 17.20 12.39 -32.65
N GLN A 35 18.46 12.80 -32.72
CA GLN A 35 19.57 12.09 -32.10
C GLN A 35 19.49 12.21 -30.58
N ILE A 36 19.20 13.40 -30.06
CA ILE A 36 19.05 13.63 -28.62
C ILE A 36 17.94 12.76 -28.04
N ASN A 37 16.79 12.68 -28.70
CA ASN A 37 15.66 11.84 -28.26
C ASN A 37 16.04 10.35 -28.27
N TYR A 38 16.80 9.90 -29.28
CA TYR A 38 17.28 8.51 -29.35
C TYR A 38 18.19 8.14 -28.17
N PHE A 39 19.12 9.03 -27.78
CA PHE A 39 19.99 8.81 -26.62
C PHE A 39 19.27 8.97 -25.27
N SER A 40 18.23 9.80 -25.22
CA SER A 40 17.45 10.04 -24.00
C SER A 40 16.58 8.84 -23.61
N PHE A 41 16.11 8.05 -24.59
CA PHE A 41 15.17 6.95 -24.33
C PHE A 41 15.76 5.82 -23.45
N PRO A 42 16.96 5.27 -23.71
CA PRO A 42 17.57 4.27 -22.83
C PRO A 42 17.85 4.81 -21.42
N LEU A 43 18.19 6.10 -21.29
CA LEU A 43 18.40 6.75 -19.99
C LEU A 43 17.11 6.79 -19.17
N ALA A 44 15.97 7.06 -19.79
CA ALA A 44 14.68 7.01 -19.11
C ALA A 44 14.35 5.60 -18.59
N ILE A 45 14.64 4.55 -19.37
CA ILE A 45 14.46 3.15 -18.93
C ILE A 45 15.40 2.83 -17.77
N LEU A 46 16.67 3.24 -17.83
CA LEU A 46 17.63 3.03 -16.76
C LEU A 46 17.22 3.78 -15.47
N GLY A 47 16.72 5.02 -15.60
CA GLY A 47 16.17 5.78 -14.48
C GLY A 47 14.98 5.08 -13.84
N LEU A 48 14.05 4.57 -14.66
CA LEU A 48 12.91 3.79 -14.18
C LEU A 48 13.34 2.49 -13.48
N TYR A 49 14.34 1.79 -14.02
CA TYR A 49 14.92 0.62 -13.37
C TYR A 49 15.53 0.96 -12.00
N CYS A 50 16.28 2.06 -11.89
CA CYS A 50 16.83 2.53 -10.63
C CYS A 50 15.75 2.86 -9.61
N VAL A 51 14.64 3.48 -10.03
CA VAL A 51 13.47 3.76 -9.19
C VAL A 51 12.94 2.49 -8.53
N PHE A 52 12.73 1.42 -9.32
CA PHE A 52 12.26 0.14 -8.79
C PHE A 52 13.29 -0.52 -7.86
N ARG A 53 14.58 -0.51 -8.23
CA ARG A 53 15.65 -1.11 -7.41
C ARG A 53 15.88 -0.40 -6.08
N LEU A 54 15.63 0.89 -6.02
CA LEU A 54 15.76 1.71 -4.81
C LEU A 54 14.48 1.74 -3.96
N ASN A 55 13.37 1.16 -4.43
CA ASN A 55 12.05 1.23 -3.80
C ASN A 55 11.65 2.67 -3.45
N LEU A 56 11.87 3.60 -4.41
CA LEU A 56 11.49 4.99 -4.23
C LEU A 56 9.96 5.14 -4.21
N ASP A 57 9.46 6.05 -3.37
CA ASP A 57 8.03 6.33 -3.30
C ASP A 57 7.56 7.05 -4.57
N PHE A 58 6.71 6.36 -5.32
CA PHE A 58 6.10 6.85 -6.56
C PHE A 58 5.36 8.19 -6.40
N GLY A 59 4.86 8.53 -5.21
CA GLY A 59 4.26 9.83 -4.93
C GLY A 59 5.25 10.98 -5.17
N TYR A 60 6.46 10.88 -4.62
CA TYR A 60 7.50 11.90 -4.82
C TYR A 60 7.90 12.02 -6.28
N ILE A 61 8.04 10.88 -6.97
CA ILE A 61 8.42 10.84 -8.38
C ILE A 61 7.36 11.54 -9.23
N LEU A 62 6.09 11.17 -9.01
CA LEU A 62 4.98 11.68 -9.80
C LEU A 62 4.74 13.18 -9.57
N VAL A 63 4.85 13.65 -8.33
CA VAL A 63 4.81 15.10 -8.03
C VAL A 63 5.99 15.81 -8.67
N SER A 64 7.21 15.27 -8.57
CA SER A 64 8.41 15.90 -9.16
C SER A 64 8.30 15.99 -10.69
N LEU A 65 7.82 14.95 -11.37
CA LEU A 65 7.59 14.98 -12.81
C LEU A 65 6.48 15.95 -13.21
N THR A 66 5.43 16.07 -12.40
CA THR A 66 4.36 17.05 -12.62
C THR A 66 4.89 18.48 -12.48
N LEU A 67 5.69 18.77 -11.45
CA LEU A 67 6.33 20.08 -11.28
C LEU A 67 7.35 20.37 -12.38
N ALA A 68 8.15 19.38 -12.80
CA ALA A 68 9.09 19.54 -13.90
C ALA A 68 8.38 19.83 -15.23
N SER A 69 7.27 19.14 -15.53
CA SER A 69 6.48 19.43 -16.73
C SER A 69 5.84 20.82 -16.70
N LEU A 70 5.40 21.30 -15.54
CA LEU A 70 4.96 22.69 -15.37
C LEU A 70 6.09 23.69 -15.61
N LEU A 71 7.27 23.44 -15.05
CA LEU A 71 8.46 24.27 -15.26
C LEU A 71 8.81 24.35 -16.76
N PHE A 72 8.86 23.22 -17.46
CA PHE A 72 9.13 23.21 -18.91
C PHE A 72 8.06 23.91 -19.73
N TRP A 73 6.80 23.86 -19.29
CA TRP A 73 5.72 24.60 -19.95
C TRP A 73 5.90 26.11 -19.82
N VAL A 74 6.24 26.59 -18.63
CA VAL A 74 6.54 28.01 -18.40
C VAL A 74 7.79 28.43 -19.17
N LEU A 75 8.87 27.65 -19.13
CA LEU A 75 10.09 27.92 -19.88
C LEU A 75 9.85 27.95 -21.39
N GLY A 76 9.05 27.03 -21.92
CA GLY A 76 8.69 27.00 -23.34
C GLY A 76 7.97 28.27 -23.78
N LYS A 77 7.11 28.85 -22.93
CA LYS A 77 6.46 30.14 -23.21
C LYS A 77 7.43 31.31 -23.16
N ILE A 78 8.34 31.33 -22.19
CA ILE A 78 9.35 32.40 -22.04
C ILE A 78 10.32 32.41 -23.23
N LEU A 79 10.67 31.22 -23.75
CA LEU A 79 11.61 31.05 -24.85
C LEU A 79 10.95 31.00 -26.25
N ASP A 80 9.62 31.17 -26.33
CA ASP A 80 8.82 31.08 -27.56
C ASP A 80 9.03 29.77 -28.36
N LEU A 81 9.20 28.66 -27.64
CA LEU A 81 9.41 27.33 -28.22
C LEU A 81 8.09 26.57 -28.32
N ASN A 82 7.35 26.79 -29.41
CA ASN A 82 6.03 26.18 -29.66
C ASN A 82 5.97 24.67 -29.45
N LYS A 83 7.01 23.94 -29.90
CA LYS A 83 7.10 22.49 -29.72
C LYS A 83 7.22 22.10 -28.25
N LEU A 84 8.09 22.78 -27.48
CA LEU A 84 8.25 22.53 -26.05
C LEU A 84 6.96 22.82 -25.28
N VAL A 85 6.28 23.92 -25.60
CA VAL A 85 5.00 24.29 -24.98
C VAL A 85 3.94 23.21 -25.21
N LYS A 86 3.80 22.71 -26.44
CA LYS A 86 2.80 21.69 -26.78
C LYS A 86 3.02 20.38 -26.02
N GLU A 87 4.25 19.88 -26.01
CA GLU A 87 4.60 18.63 -25.33
C GLU A 87 4.46 18.76 -23.81
N SER A 88 5.12 19.75 -23.19
CA SER A 88 5.12 19.95 -21.74
C SER A 88 3.72 20.21 -21.17
N LYS A 89 2.87 20.99 -21.86
CA LYS A 89 1.46 21.18 -21.48
C LYS A 89 0.71 19.85 -21.46
N SER A 90 0.90 19.01 -22.48
CA SER A 90 0.22 17.72 -22.58
C SER A 90 0.64 16.78 -21.44
N PHE A 91 1.95 16.67 -21.18
CA PHE A 91 2.47 15.92 -20.05
C PHE A 91 1.98 16.46 -18.70
N PHE A 92 1.93 17.78 -18.51
CA PHE A 92 1.46 18.39 -17.26
C PHE A 92 0.03 18.01 -16.93
N PHE A 93 -0.91 18.08 -17.89
CA PHE A 93 -2.30 17.70 -17.61
C PHE A 93 -2.46 16.20 -17.34
N ILE A 94 -1.75 15.34 -18.09
CA ILE A 94 -1.79 13.89 -17.88
C ILE A 94 -1.20 13.53 -16.51
N LEU A 95 0.02 13.99 -16.21
CA LEU A 95 0.70 13.73 -14.95
C LEU A 95 -0.03 14.38 -13.77
N GLY A 96 -0.56 15.58 -13.94
CA GLY A 96 -1.37 16.26 -12.95
C GLY A 96 -2.64 15.49 -12.61
N PHE A 97 -3.38 15.00 -13.62
CA PHE A 97 -4.54 14.14 -13.39
C PHE A 97 -4.17 12.85 -12.65
N ILE A 98 -3.13 12.14 -13.11
CA ILE A 98 -2.66 10.91 -12.45
C ILE A 98 -2.20 11.21 -11.02
N THR A 99 -1.52 12.34 -10.80
CA THR A 99 -1.07 12.79 -9.47
C THR A 99 -2.24 12.98 -8.54
N ILE A 100 -3.25 13.75 -8.96
CA ILE A 100 -4.45 14.01 -8.16
C ILE A 100 -5.20 12.70 -7.88
N PHE A 101 -5.41 11.89 -8.92
CA PHE A 101 -6.12 10.62 -8.79
C PHE A 101 -5.41 9.64 -7.83
N ARG A 102 -4.10 9.42 -8.03
CA ARG A 102 -3.29 8.53 -7.19
C ARG A 102 -3.15 9.04 -5.76
N SER A 103 -3.02 10.35 -5.59
CA SER A 103 -2.77 10.94 -4.28
C SER A 103 -4.00 10.87 -3.38
N PHE A 104 -5.18 11.15 -3.95
CA PHE A 104 -6.39 11.38 -3.15
C PHE A 104 -7.50 10.34 -3.35
N LEU A 105 -7.62 9.74 -4.54
CA LEU A 105 -8.77 8.91 -4.88
C LEU A 105 -8.44 7.42 -4.71
N TYR A 106 -7.63 6.87 -5.60
CA TYR A 106 -7.38 5.44 -5.67
C TYR A 106 -5.91 5.08 -5.92
N GLU A 107 -5.43 4.07 -5.19
CA GLU A 107 -4.11 3.49 -5.39
C GLU A 107 -4.25 1.99 -5.68
N PRO A 108 -3.69 1.47 -6.79
CA PRO A 108 -3.71 0.05 -7.09
C PRO A 108 -2.63 -0.70 -6.29
N PHE A 109 -2.98 -1.89 -5.79
CA PHE A 109 -2.05 -2.80 -5.13
C PHE A 109 -2.19 -4.21 -5.68
N GLN A 110 -1.08 -4.91 -5.82
CA GLN A 110 -1.08 -6.34 -6.08
C GLN A 110 -1.04 -7.10 -4.75
N ILE A 111 -1.80 -8.18 -4.63
CA ILE A 111 -1.80 -9.07 -3.47
C ILE A 111 -0.66 -10.10 -3.63
N PRO A 112 0.37 -10.05 -2.77
CA PRO A 112 1.55 -10.91 -2.94
C PRO A 112 1.50 -12.18 -2.08
N SER A 113 0.52 -12.33 -1.18
CA SER A 113 0.50 -13.41 -0.18
C SER A 113 -0.90 -13.99 0.07
N GLU A 114 -0.92 -15.20 0.61
CA GLU A 114 -2.13 -16.01 0.83
C GLU A 114 -2.91 -15.65 2.11
N SER A 115 -2.48 -14.64 2.86
CA SER A 115 -3.04 -14.31 4.17
C SER A 115 -4.51 -13.84 4.14
N MET A 116 -5.02 -13.48 2.97
CA MET A 116 -6.39 -13.00 2.77
C MET A 116 -7.26 -13.99 1.95
N ILE A 117 -6.76 -15.20 1.70
CA ILE A 117 -7.57 -16.27 1.09
C ILE A 117 -8.71 -16.65 2.06
N PRO A 118 -9.93 -16.90 1.57
CA PRO A 118 -10.32 -17.01 0.15
C PRO A 118 -10.78 -15.69 -0.49
N GLY A 119 -10.93 -14.61 0.29
CA GLY A 119 -11.48 -13.35 -0.21
C GLY A 119 -10.57 -12.65 -1.23
N LEU A 120 -9.25 -12.70 -1.01
CA LEU A 120 -8.23 -12.17 -1.91
C LEU A 120 -7.15 -13.23 -2.17
N GLU A 121 -6.84 -13.45 -3.43
CA GLU A 121 -5.86 -14.44 -3.89
C GLU A 121 -4.55 -13.78 -4.33
N VAL A 122 -3.47 -14.56 -4.33
CA VAL A 122 -2.18 -14.10 -4.86
C VAL A 122 -2.34 -13.76 -6.33
N GLY A 123 -1.89 -12.57 -6.72
CA GLY A 123 -2.05 -12.04 -8.07
C GLY A 123 -3.31 -11.20 -8.29
N ASP A 124 -4.23 -11.10 -7.32
CA ASP A 124 -5.31 -10.13 -7.37
C ASP A 124 -4.73 -8.70 -7.32
N PHE A 125 -5.24 -7.81 -8.17
CA PHE A 125 -5.01 -6.38 -8.11
C PHE A 125 -6.23 -5.70 -7.52
N VAL A 126 -6.01 -5.01 -6.40
CA VAL A 126 -7.05 -4.31 -5.65
C VAL A 126 -6.92 -2.80 -5.81
N LEU A 127 -8.06 -2.13 -5.97
CA LEU A 127 -8.17 -0.67 -5.90
C LEU A 127 -8.49 -0.25 -4.47
N VAL A 128 -7.61 0.56 -3.91
CA VAL A 128 -7.71 1.06 -2.54
C VAL A 128 -8.18 2.51 -2.56
N ASN A 129 -9.32 2.75 -1.92
CA ASN A 129 -9.87 4.08 -1.72
C ASN A 129 -9.21 4.77 -0.53
N LYS A 130 -8.44 5.81 -0.83
CA LYS A 130 -7.69 6.60 0.17
C LYS A 130 -8.59 7.63 0.84
N PHE A 131 -9.49 8.24 0.07
CA PHE A 131 -10.42 9.27 0.54
C PHE A 131 -11.36 8.80 1.64
N GLN A 132 -11.72 7.51 1.66
CA GLN A 132 -12.60 6.93 2.67
C GLN A 132 -12.13 7.23 4.09
N TYR A 133 -10.82 7.19 4.36
CA TYR A 133 -10.27 7.38 5.71
C TYR A 133 -9.58 8.72 5.95
N GLY A 134 -9.74 9.65 5.01
CA GLY A 134 -9.22 11.00 5.14
C GLY A 134 -8.41 11.45 3.93
N PHE A 135 -8.19 12.75 3.87
CA PHE A 135 -7.38 13.38 2.85
C PHE A 135 -5.90 13.17 3.19
N LYS A 136 -5.18 12.42 2.35
CA LYS A 136 -3.76 12.11 2.56
C LYS A 136 -2.88 13.04 1.74
N ASN A 137 -1.73 13.40 2.29
CA ASN A 137 -0.71 14.13 1.55
C ASN A 137 -0.26 13.30 0.33
N PRO A 138 -0.19 13.88 -0.89
CA PRO A 138 0.40 13.24 -2.07
C PRO A 138 1.82 12.70 -1.84
N ILE A 139 2.50 13.27 -0.85
CA ILE A 139 3.87 12.95 -0.46
C ILE A 139 3.85 12.31 0.94
N GLY A 140 4.29 11.05 1.04
CA GLY A 140 4.46 10.35 2.33
C GLY A 140 3.15 9.96 3.05
N ASN A 141 1.98 10.08 2.42
CA ASN A 141 0.68 9.55 2.87
C ASN A 141 0.17 9.97 4.27
N LYS A 142 0.72 11.03 4.88
CA LYS A 142 0.23 11.58 6.15
C LYS A 142 -1.19 12.11 5.99
N THR A 143 -2.07 11.79 6.94
CA THR A 143 -3.47 12.26 6.94
C THR A 143 -3.53 13.74 7.32
N LEU A 144 -4.09 14.57 6.45
CA LEU A 144 -4.29 16.01 6.65
C LEU A 144 -5.65 16.31 7.28
N ILE A 145 -6.70 15.64 6.79
CA ILE A 145 -8.08 15.82 7.27
C ILE A 145 -8.71 14.43 7.43
N ALA A 146 -9.11 14.07 8.64
CA ALA A 146 -9.84 12.82 8.89
C ALA A 146 -11.26 12.93 8.35
N ASN A 147 -11.76 11.88 7.68
CA ASN A 147 -13.10 11.84 7.12
C ASN A 147 -13.95 10.76 7.82
N LYS A 148 -13.78 9.49 7.44
CA LYS A 148 -14.42 8.35 8.12
C LYS A 148 -13.36 7.48 8.81
N ILE A 149 -13.82 6.75 9.81
CA ILE A 149 -13.02 5.80 10.59
C ILE A 149 -13.23 4.40 9.98
N PRO A 150 -12.19 3.57 9.80
CA PRO A 150 -12.32 2.16 9.46
C PRO A 150 -13.30 1.45 10.40
N LYS A 151 -14.19 0.63 9.83
CA LYS A 151 -15.18 -0.13 10.61
C LYS A 151 -14.78 -1.59 10.71
N ASN A 152 -15.27 -2.28 11.74
CA ASN A 152 -15.14 -3.73 11.84
C ASN A 152 -15.68 -4.40 10.55
N GLY A 153 -14.90 -5.34 10.03
CA GLY A 153 -15.13 -6.02 8.76
C GLY A 153 -14.58 -5.30 7.52
N ASP A 154 -14.05 -4.07 7.61
CA ASP A 154 -13.39 -3.43 6.46
C ASP A 154 -12.04 -4.11 6.14
N VAL A 155 -11.77 -4.35 4.86
CA VAL A 155 -10.44 -4.73 4.37
C VAL A 155 -9.62 -3.47 4.14
N VAL A 156 -8.48 -3.38 4.82
CA VAL A 156 -7.63 -2.17 4.83
C VAL A 156 -6.23 -2.49 4.34
N VAL A 157 -5.65 -1.53 3.62
CA VAL A 157 -4.23 -1.53 3.29
C VAL A 157 -3.52 -0.58 4.23
N PHE A 158 -2.44 -1.02 4.85
CA PHE A 158 -1.75 -0.28 5.90
C PHE A 158 -0.28 -0.68 5.98
N THR A 159 0.53 0.10 6.68
CA THR A 159 1.94 -0.22 6.97
C THR A 159 2.05 -0.66 8.43
N PRO A 160 2.23 -1.94 8.76
CA PRO A 160 2.38 -2.38 10.14
C PRO A 160 3.60 -1.69 10.77
N PRO A 161 3.54 -1.23 12.04
CA PRO A 161 4.65 -0.48 12.63
C PRO A 161 5.98 -1.21 12.52
N HIS A 162 6.04 -2.50 12.88
CA HIS A 162 7.27 -3.31 12.82
C HIS A 162 7.98 -3.34 11.46
N THR A 163 7.33 -2.96 10.36
CA THR A 163 7.99 -2.92 9.04
C THR A 163 8.76 -1.61 8.79
N SER A 164 8.53 -0.58 9.61
CA SER A 164 9.21 0.72 9.52
C SER A 164 10.42 0.76 10.44
N CYS A 165 11.57 1.21 9.93
CA CYS A 165 12.78 1.34 10.76
C CYS A 165 12.70 2.48 11.78
N SER A 166 11.76 3.41 11.61
CA SER A 166 11.56 4.55 12.52
C SER A 166 10.52 4.28 13.63
N SER A 167 9.81 3.15 13.59
CA SER A 167 8.77 2.84 14.58
C SER A 167 9.35 2.21 15.84
N GLU A 168 8.63 2.36 16.94
CA GLU A 168 8.91 1.69 18.20
C GLU A 168 7.87 0.60 18.51
N VAL A 169 8.20 -0.30 19.43
CA VAL A 169 7.26 -1.35 19.88
C VAL A 169 5.99 -0.76 20.51
N THR A 170 6.11 0.41 21.14
CA THR A 170 5.01 1.19 21.73
C THR A 170 3.97 1.60 20.69
N ASP A 171 4.36 1.74 19.41
CA ASP A 171 3.45 2.02 18.30
C ASP A 171 2.54 0.83 17.97
N SER A 172 2.87 -0.38 18.43
CA SER A 172 1.98 -1.55 18.30
C SER A 172 1.38 -2.00 19.63
N TYR A 173 2.00 -1.63 20.75
CA TYR A 173 1.57 -1.97 22.09
C TYR A 173 1.45 -0.72 22.97
N PRO A 174 0.51 0.19 22.66
CA PRO A 174 0.26 1.35 23.51
C PRO A 174 -0.10 0.93 24.93
N LYS A 175 0.29 1.72 25.92
CA LYS A 175 0.15 1.38 27.34
C LYS A 175 -1.29 0.99 27.70
N GLY A 176 -1.46 -0.18 28.31
CA GLY A 176 -2.77 -0.68 28.74
C GLY A 176 -3.61 -1.34 27.65
N SER A 177 -3.12 -1.40 26.40
CA SER A 177 -3.86 -2.03 25.30
C SER A 177 -3.83 -3.55 25.30
N PHE A 178 -2.81 -4.16 25.90
CA PHE A 178 -2.65 -5.61 25.95
C PHE A 178 -2.40 -6.09 27.37
N LYS A 179 -3.30 -6.93 27.90
CA LYS A 179 -3.26 -7.33 29.32
C LYS A 179 -2.10 -8.24 29.69
N ALA A 180 -1.58 -9.00 28.73
CA ALA A 180 -0.57 -10.04 28.97
C ALA A 180 0.68 -9.81 28.09
N PHE A 181 1.13 -8.57 27.95
CA PHE A 181 2.37 -8.27 27.25
C PHE A 181 3.55 -8.92 27.98
N THR A 182 4.39 -9.65 27.26
CA THR A 182 5.54 -10.39 27.80
C THR A 182 6.78 -10.18 26.94
N ASP A 183 7.96 -10.55 27.45
CA ASP A 183 9.23 -10.47 26.72
C ASP A 183 9.20 -11.24 25.40
N LYS A 184 8.42 -12.31 25.31
CA LYS A 184 8.23 -13.05 24.04
C LYS A 184 7.66 -12.15 22.95
N HIS A 185 6.68 -11.31 23.27
CA HIS A 185 6.08 -10.38 22.31
C HIS A 185 7.09 -9.32 21.87
N LEU A 186 7.89 -8.80 22.80
CA LEU A 186 8.98 -7.87 22.50
C LEU A 186 10.02 -8.49 21.57
N ILE A 187 10.44 -9.73 21.84
CA ILE A 187 11.40 -10.47 21.01
C ILE A 187 10.83 -10.71 19.61
N THR A 188 9.57 -11.16 19.52
CA THR A 188 8.88 -11.37 18.23
C THR A 188 8.85 -10.07 17.44
N TRP A 189 8.42 -8.96 18.04
CA TRP A 189 8.37 -7.67 17.36
C TRP A 189 9.75 -7.22 16.88
N LYS A 190 10.79 -7.32 17.73
CA LYS A 190 12.17 -6.98 17.37
C LYS A 190 12.70 -7.85 16.24
N ASN A 191 12.38 -9.14 16.21
CA ASN A 191 12.79 -10.04 15.14
C ASN A 191 12.12 -9.67 13.81
N LEU A 192 10.82 -9.36 13.83
CA LEU A 192 10.09 -8.90 12.65
C LEU A 192 10.61 -7.54 12.13
N ASN A 193 11.08 -6.67 13.03
CA ASN A 193 11.63 -5.36 12.67
C ASN A 193 13.05 -5.41 12.11
N ARG A 194 13.76 -6.55 12.16
CA ARG A 194 15.12 -6.67 11.58
C ARG A 194 15.15 -6.41 10.09
N ASP A 195 14.10 -6.82 9.37
CA ASP A 195 13.96 -6.65 7.93
C ASP A 195 13.08 -5.42 7.60
N CYS A 196 13.16 -4.38 8.43
CA CYS A 196 12.43 -3.13 8.21
C CYS A 196 12.90 -2.39 6.95
N SER A 197 12.07 -1.46 6.49
CA SER A 197 12.43 -0.50 5.45
C SER A 197 12.09 0.92 5.91
N ASN A 198 12.76 1.92 5.32
CA ASN A 198 12.53 3.33 5.69
C ASN A 198 11.09 3.81 5.43
N LEU A 199 10.39 3.22 4.46
CA LEU A 199 9.00 3.54 4.12
C LEU A 199 8.00 2.56 4.74
N GLY A 200 8.49 1.47 5.33
CA GLY A 200 7.69 0.31 5.71
C GLY A 200 7.15 -0.50 4.53
N LEU A 201 6.60 -1.67 4.84
CA LEU A 201 5.99 -2.58 3.87
C LEU A 201 4.47 -2.55 4.03
N LYS A 202 3.74 -2.49 2.92
CA LYS A 202 2.27 -2.43 2.94
C LYS A 202 1.66 -3.83 3.04
N TYR A 203 0.68 -3.97 3.91
CA TYR A 203 -0.05 -5.20 4.21
C TYR A 203 -1.54 -4.98 3.94
N VAL A 204 -2.24 -6.06 3.62
CA VAL A 204 -3.70 -6.08 3.49
C VAL A 204 -4.26 -7.03 4.54
N LYS A 205 -5.16 -6.54 5.40
CA LYS A 205 -5.85 -7.31 6.46
C LYS A 205 -7.26 -6.80 6.68
N ARG A 206 -8.07 -7.55 7.40
CA ARG A 206 -9.42 -7.15 7.81
C ARG A 206 -9.41 -6.57 9.21
N VAL A 207 -10.11 -5.46 9.42
CA VAL A 207 -10.32 -4.87 10.75
C VAL A 207 -11.28 -5.76 11.53
N ILE A 208 -10.85 -6.25 12.69
CA ILE A 208 -11.67 -7.06 13.60
C ILE A 208 -12.20 -6.22 14.75
N ALA A 209 -11.37 -5.33 15.32
CA ALA A 209 -11.75 -4.46 16.42
C ALA A 209 -11.25 -3.03 16.18
N SER A 210 -12.11 -2.07 16.52
CA SER A 210 -11.95 -0.64 16.28
C SER A 210 -11.73 0.12 17.60
N PRO A 211 -11.37 1.42 17.57
CA PRO A 211 -11.20 2.24 18.77
C PRO A 211 -12.37 2.12 19.76
N GLY A 212 -12.06 1.82 21.01
CA GLY A 212 -13.02 1.62 22.10
C GLY A 212 -13.47 0.17 22.30
N ASP A 213 -13.21 -0.73 21.36
CA ASP A 213 -13.57 -2.14 21.49
C ASP A 213 -12.70 -2.87 22.53
N THR A 214 -13.26 -3.90 23.15
CA THR A 214 -12.48 -4.96 23.79
C THR A 214 -12.49 -6.20 22.91
N LEU A 215 -11.33 -6.85 22.75
CA LEU A 215 -11.18 -8.08 21.97
C LEU A 215 -10.62 -9.18 22.87
N GLU A 216 -11.34 -10.29 22.97
CA GLU A 216 -10.84 -11.54 23.55
C GLU A 216 -10.68 -12.59 22.46
N ILE A 217 -9.52 -13.24 22.44
CA ILE A 217 -9.23 -14.35 21.55
C ILE A 217 -9.09 -15.60 22.41
N LYS A 218 -9.85 -16.64 22.09
CA LYS A 218 -9.86 -17.93 22.80
C LYS A 218 -9.71 -19.06 21.78
N GLY A 219 -8.49 -19.52 21.57
CA GLY A 219 -8.13 -20.37 20.43
C GLY A 219 -8.49 -19.68 19.12
N LYS A 220 -9.37 -20.30 18.34
CA LYS A 220 -9.84 -19.80 17.03
C LYS A 220 -11.04 -18.85 17.14
N GLU A 221 -11.57 -18.64 18.34
CA GLU A 221 -12.78 -17.85 18.55
C GLU A 221 -12.45 -16.41 18.96
N LEU A 222 -13.18 -15.47 18.36
CA LEU A 222 -13.03 -14.03 18.58
C LEU A 222 -14.28 -13.49 19.26
N PHE A 223 -14.08 -12.69 20.30
CA PHE A 223 -15.15 -12.02 21.03
C PHE A 223 -14.87 -10.52 21.05
N VAL A 224 -15.74 -9.73 20.42
CA VAL A 224 -15.65 -8.27 20.41
C VAL A 224 -16.71 -7.74 21.36
N ASN A 225 -16.32 -6.92 22.33
CA ASN A 225 -17.21 -6.38 23.37
C ASN A 225 -18.01 -7.48 24.09
N LYS A 226 -17.32 -8.60 24.40
CA LYS A 226 -17.88 -9.84 25.00
C LYS A 226 -18.86 -10.62 24.12
N GLN A 227 -19.18 -10.13 22.91
CA GLN A 227 -20.02 -10.84 21.96
C GLN A 227 -19.16 -11.69 21.03
N LYS A 228 -19.50 -12.98 20.90
CA LYS A 228 -18.80 -13.89 19.99
C LYS A 228 -19.09 -13.48 18.54
N ILE A 229 -18.05 -13.38 17.71
CA ILE A 229 -18.24 -13.23 16.27
C ILE A 229 -18.79 -14.54 15.72
N LEU A 230 -19.98 -14.48 15.11
CA LEU A 230 -20.67 -15.67 14.60
C LEU A 230 -19.97 -16.22 13.35
N LYS A 231 -19.90 -17.54 13.28
CA LYS A 231 -19.32 -18.29 12.15
C LYS A 231 -20.27 -19.41 11.75
N GLU A 232 -20.66 -19.43 10.49
CA GLU A 232 -21.42 -20.52 9.90
C GLU A 232 -20.46 -21.35 9.04
N LYS A 233 -20.38 -22.65 9.32
CA LYS A 233 -19.50 -23.54 8.57
C LYS A 233 -20.06 -23.73 7.16
N VAL A 234 -19.26 -23.42 6.13
CA VAL A 234 -19.66 -23.52 4.73
C VAL A 234 -19.17 -24.85 4.15
N GLU A 235 -17.87 -25.09 4.28
CA GLU A 235 -17.22 -26.28 3.74
C GLU A 235 -16.11 -26.74 4.68
N SER A 236 -15.78 -28.02 4.67
CA SER A 236 -14.63 -28.55 5.39
C SER A 236 -14.17 -29.84 4.76
N ASN A 237 -12.85 -29.96 4.64
CA ASN A 237 -12.17 -31.18 4.28
C ASN A 237 -11.35 -31.67 5.50
N LEU A 238 -10.37 -32.55 5.30
CA LEU A 238 -9.54 -33.08 6.39
C LEU A 238 -8.59 -32.03 6.99
N THR A 239 -8.07 -31.10 6.19
CA THR A 239 -6.99 -30.18 6.59
C THR A 239 -7.50 -28.78 6.94
N GLU A 240 -8.63 -28.37 6.38
CA GLU A 240 -9.17 -27.02 6.50
C GLU A 240 -10.70 -26.98 6.52
N SER A 241 -11.20 -25.85 7.02
CA SER A 241 -12.60 -25.48 7.08
C SER A 241 -12.78 -24.03 6.63
N PHE A 242 -13.81 -23.80 5.83
CA PHE A 242 -14.26 -22.49 5.42
C PHE A 242 -15.49 -22.09 6.22
N PHE A 243 -15.50 -20.87 6.72
CA PHE A 243 -16.60 -20.32 7.50
C PHE A 243 -17.07 -18.99 6.90
N LEU A 244 -18.37 -18.76 6.94
CA LEU A 244 -18.95 -17.44 6.74
C LEU A 244 -18.99 -16.74 8.09
N GLU A 245 -18.12 -15.76 8.28
CA GLU A 245 -18.04 -14.96 9.50
C GLU A 245 -18.89 -13.71 9.38
N LYS A 246 -19.70 -13.42 10.41
CA LYS A 246 -20.62 -12.29 10.44
C LYS A 246 -20.14 -11.25 11.46
N SER A 247 -19.78 -10.06 10.97
CA SER A 247 -19.34 -8.94 11.80
C SER A 247 -19.96 -7.64 11.33
N ASN A 248 -20.65 -6.93 12.23
CA ASN A 248 -21.23 -5.61 11.99
C ASN A 248 -22.06 -5.51 10.69
N GLN A 249 -23.03 -6.43 10.51
CA GLN A 249 -23.90 -6.56 9.34
C GLN A 249 -23.20 -6.92 8.01
N LYS A 250 -21.91 -7.25 8.06
CA LYS A 250 -21.18 -7.80 6.93
C LYS A 250 -20.93 -9.28 7.12
N GLU A 251 -20.84 -9.99 6.00
CA GLU A 251 -20.51 -11.40 5.94
C GLU A 251 -19.35 -11.60 4.98
N TYR A 252 -18.34 -12.35 5.41
CA TYR A 252 -17.16 -12.65 4.61
C TYR A 252 -16.65 -14.06 4.90
N LEU A 253 -16.00 -14.65 3.91
CA LEU A 253 -15.44 -15.99 4.03
C LEU A 253 -14.07 -15.92 4.72
N ILE A 254 -13.86 -16.84 5.66
CA ILE A 254 -12.58 -17.07 6.31
C ILE A 254 -12.16 -18.53 6.15
N ARG A 255 -10.86 -18.76 6.18
CA ARG A 255 -10.25 -20.09 6.12
C ARG A 255 -9.57 -20.37 7.44
N ASN A 256 -9.83 -21.56 7.99
CA ASN A 256 -9.18 -22.07 9.19
C ASN A 256 -8.61 -23.45 8.90
N SER A 257 -7.44 -23.75 9.47
CA SER A 257 -6.93 -25.11 9.52
C SER A 257 -7.74 -25.94 10.53
N ASN A 258 -7.88 -27.23 10.28
CA ASN A 258 -8.48 -28.18 11.22
C ASN A 258 -7.49 -28.65 12.29
N VAL A 259 -6.24 -28.21 12.25
CA VAL A 259 -5.27 -28.48 13.32
C VAL A 259 -5.79 -27.88 14.62
N ARG A 260 -5.82 -28.72 15.66
CA ARG A 260 -6.22 -28.33 17.01
C ARG A 260 -5.18 -27.35 17.55
N GLU A 261 -5.61 -26.11 17.76
CA GLU A 261 -4.77 -25.11 18.44
C GLU A 261 -4.79 -25.39 19.95
N LEU A 262 -3.61 -25.35 20.57
CA LEU A 262 -3.45 -25.28 22.02
C LEU A 262 -4.11 -24.01 22.57
N GLU A 263 -4.25 -23.91 23.90
CA GLU A 263 -4.86 -22.75 24.58
C GLU A 263 -4.15 -21.43 24.24
N PHE A 264 -4.59 -20.79 23.15
CA PHE A 264 -4.16 -19.46 22.76
C PHE A 264 -5.15 -18.45 23.33
N PHE A 265 -4.68 -17.62 24.26
CA PHE A 265 -5.52 -16.60 24.90
C PHE A 265 -4.88 -15.22 24.79
N GLN A 266 -5.64 -14.26 24.26
CA GLN A 266 -5.23 -12.86 24.21
C GLN A 266 -6.40 -11.97 24.60
N THR A 267 -6.11 -10.86 25.30
CA THR A 267 -7.11 -9.85 25.61
C THR A 267 -6.56 -8.47 25.33
N TRP A 268 -7.26 -7.76 24.46
CA TRP A 268 -6.92 -6.44 23.99
C TRP A 268 -8.01 -5.43 24.37
N VAL A 269 -7.57 -4.23 24.69
CA VAL A 269 -8.40 -3.03 24.78
C VAL A 269 -7.89 -2.10 23.68
N ILE A 270 -8.75 -1.73 22.74
CA ILE A 270 -8.32 -0.96 21.57
C ILE A 270 -8.40 0.53 21.90
N PRO A 271 -7.27 1.24 22.07
CA PRO A 271 -7.29 2.67 22.38
C PRO A 271 -7.73 3.51 21.18
N GLN A 272 -8.00 4.79 21.44
CA GLN A 272 -8.32 5.75 20.38
C GLN A 272 -7.19 5.83 19.34
N GLY A 273 -7.56 5.81 18.07
CA GLY A 273 -6.61 5.85 16.95
C GLY A 273 -5.98 4.50 16.57
N TYR A 274 -6.34 3.39 17.22
CA TYR A 274 -5.76 2.08 16.92
C TYR A 274 -6.79 1.06 16.43
N TYR A 275 -6.31 0.04 15.71
CA TYR A 275 -7.12 -1.07 15.19
C TYR A 275 -6.43 -2.40 15.40
N PHE A 276 -7.24 -3.44 15.60
CA PHE A 276 -6.78 -4.82 15.57
C PHE A 276 -7.18 -5.45 14.24
N VAL A 277 -6.21 -5.96 13.48
CA VAL A 277 -6.43 -6.50 12.14
C VAL A 277 -5.99 -7.95 12.02
N VAL A 278 -6.75 -8.75 11.28
CA VAL A 278 -6.52 -10.19 11.11
C VAL A 278 -6.69 -10.58 9.64
N GLY A 279 -5.92 -11.59 9.20
CA GLY A 279 -6.10 -12.16 7.86
C GLY A 279 -7.33 -13.05 7.76
N ASP A 280 -7.94 -13.13 6.58
CA ASP A 280 -9.06 -14.05 6.34
C ASP A 280 -8.59 -15.51 6.33
N ASN A 281 -7.30 -15.75 6.02
CA ASN A 281 -6.64 -17.04 6.21
C ASN A 281 -6.08 -17.13 7.63
N ARG A 282 -6.95 -17.50 8.58
CA ARG A 282 -6.75 -17.31 10.02
C ARG A 282 -5.53 -18.01 10.57
N ASP A 283 -5.21 -19.20 10.09
CA ASP A 283 -4.08 -19.99 10.57
C ASP A 283 -2.79 -19.73 9.75
N ASN A 284 -2.88 -19.02 8.62
CA ASN A 284 -1.74 -18.65 7.75
C ASN A 284 -1.70 -17.13 7.51
N SER A 285 -1.60 -16.36 8.59
CA SER A 285 -1.54 -14.91 8.54
C SER A 285 -0.68 -14.34 9.66
N LEU A 286 0.37 -13.60 9.28
CA LEU A 286 1.15 -12.77 10.19
C LEU A 286 0.43 -11.41 10.37
N ASP A 287 -0.30 -11.25 11.48
CA ASP A 287 -1.19 -10.11 11.73
C ASP A 287 -1.13 -9.62 13.20
N SER A 288 -2.13 -8.83 13.64
CA SER A 288 -2.10 -8.18 14.95
C SER A 288 -1.95 -9.15 16.13
N ARG A 289 -2.29 -10.43 15.95
CA ARG A 289 -2.04 -11.48 16.96
C ARG A 289 -0.55 -11.68 17.26
N SER A 290 0.32 -11.34 16.31
CA SER A 290 1.78 -11.51 16.40
C SER A 290 2.51 -10.21 16.70
N TRP A 291 2.12 -9.11 16.04
CA TRP A 291 2.86 -7.84 16.12
C TRP A 291 2.10 -6.68 16.78
N GLY A 292 0.83 -6.85 17.17
CA GLY A 292 0.07 -5.85 17.91
C GLY A 292 -0.82 -4.95 17.05
N LEU A 293 -1.14 -3.77 17.55
CA LEU A 293 -2.13 -2.85 16.97
C LEU A 293 -1.59 -2.03 15.80
N VAL A 294 -2.51 -1.50 15.00
CA VAL A 294 -2.22 -0.59 13.88
C VAL A 294 -2.73 0.81 14.20
N PRO A 295 -1.86 1.83 14.23
CA PRO A 295 -2.31 3.23 14.29
C PRO A 295 -3.04 3.67 13.01
N ILE A 296 -4.04 4.56 13.13
CA ILE A 296 -4.84 5.05 12.01
C ILE A 296 -4.00 5.74 10.94
N GLU A 297 -2.95 6.44 11.35
CA GLU A 297 -2.01 7.12 10.46
C GLU A 297 -1.29 6.14 9.51
N ASN A 298 -1.13 4.89 9.93
CA ASN A 298 -0.51 3.84 9.13
C ASN A 298 -1.49 3.20 8.14
N ILE A 299 -2.80 3.42 8.29
CA ILE A 299 -3.81 2.89 7.36
C ILE A 299 -3.84 3.76 6.10
N THR A 300 -3.49 3.16 4.96
CA THR A 300 -3.47 3.79 3.63
C THR A 300 -4.87 4.00 3.06
N GLY A 301 -5.79 3.05 3.24
CA GLY A 301 -7.13 3.16 2.67
C GLY A 301 -7.92 1.86 2.74
N LYS A 302 -9.17 1.90 2.28
CA LYS A 302 -10.05 0.72 2.19
C LYS A 302 -9.86 0.02 0.84
N ALA A 303 -9.58 -1.28 0.85
CA ALA A 303 -9.64 -2.08 -0.37
C ALA A 303 -11.11 -2.25 -0.79
N GLN A 304 -11.47 -1.80 -1.99
CA GLN A 304 -12.87 -1.76 -2.44
C GLN A 304 -13.19 -2.69 -3.60
N LEU A 305 -12.25 -2.91 -4.52
CA LEU A 305 -12.54 -3.59 -5.78
C LEU A 305 -11.33 -4.42 -6.20
N ILE A 306 -11.55 -5.68 -6.54
CA ILE A 306 -10.63 -6.47 -7.37
C ILE A 306 -10.93 -6.07 -8.81
N TRP A 307 -9.93 -5.56 -9.55
CA TRP A 307 -10.14 -5.05 -10.91
C TRP A 307 -9.36 -5.81 -11.98
N LEU A 308 -8.39 -6.62 -11.57
CA LEU A 308 -7.58 -7.47 -12.42
C LEU A 308 -7.05 -8.63 -11.57
N HIS A 309 -6.90 -9.80 -12.17
CA HIS A 309 -6.17 -10.92 -11.58
C HIS A 309 -5.06 -11.35 -12.55
N TRP A 310 -3.83 -11.39 -12.06
CA TRP A 310 -2.68 -11.82 -12.86
C TRP A 310 -1.78 -12.74 -12.02
N PRO A 311 -1.91 -14.07 -12.18
CA PRO A 311 -1.29 -15.04 -11.28
C PRO A 311 0.22 -15.11 -11.43
N SER A 312 0.75 -14.88 -12.64
CA SER A 312 2.20 -14.85 -12.90
C SER A 312 2.55 -14.02 -14.14
N TYR A 313 3.76 -13.48 -14.21
CA TYR A 313 4.21 -12.65 -15.33
C TYR A 313 4.13 -13.33 -16.72
N GLY A 314 4.16 -14.67 -16.77
CA GLY A 314 4.03 -15.44 -18.02
C GLY A 314 2.58 -15.78 -18.41
N SER A 315 1.61 -15.47 -17.55
CA SER A 315 0.20 -15.78 -17.76
C SER A 315 -0.55 -14.60 -18.40
N VAL A 316 -1.72 -14.86 -18.98
CA VAL A 316 -2.63 -13.81 -19.47
C VAL A 316 -3.42 -13.26 -18.29
N PRO A 317 -3.45 -11.93 -18.05
CA PRO A 317 -4.29 -11.33 -17.04
C PRO A 317 -5.79 -11.61 -17.30
N SER A 318 -6.57 -11.79 -16.23
CA SER A 318 -7.99 -12.10 -16.28
C SER A 318 -8.83 -11.10 -15.48
N PHE A 319 -10.07 -10.91 -15.90
CA PHE A 319 -11.08 -10.10 -15.22
C PHE A 319 -12.17 -10.95 -14.54
N ALA A 320 -12.03 -12.28 -14.54
CA ALA A 320 -13.05 -13.20 -14.02
C ALA A 320 -13.33 -13.04 -12.52
N ARG A 321 -12.37 -12.47 -11.77
CA ARG A 321 -12.47 -12.21 -10.32
C ARG A 321 -12.90 -10.78 -10.00
N ASN A 322 -13.31 -9.98 -10.98
CA ASN A 322 -13.65 -8.58 -10.75
C ASN A 322 -14.90 -8.47 -9.86
N GLN A 323 -14.73 -7.96 -8.65
CA GLN A 323 -15.81 -7.85 -7.68
C GLN A 323 -15.52 -6.81 -6.61
N ILE A 324 -16.59 -6.28 -6.03
CA ILE A 324 -16.51 -5.41 -4.85
C ILE A 324 -16.11 -6.26 -3.64
N ILE A 325 -15.13 -5.78 -2.90
CA ILE A 325 -14.67 -6.41 -1.66
C ILE A 325 -15.65 -6.02 -0.54
N LYS A 326 -16.23 -7.03 0.11
CA LYS A 326 -17.23 -6.89 1.19
C LYS A 326 -16.60 -6.35 2.49
#